data_AF-A0A1V1PFU2-F1
#
_entry.id   AF-A0A1V1PFU2-F1
#
_cell.length_a   1.000
_cell.length_b   1.000
_cell.length_c   1.000
_cell.angle_alpha   90.00
_cell.angle_beta   90.00
_cell.angle_gamma   90.00
#
_symmetry.space_group_name_H-M   'P 1'
#
loop_
_entity.id
_entity.type
_entity.pdbx_description
1 polymer ?
#
loop_
_entity_poly.entity_id
_entity_poly.type
_entity_poly.pdbx_seq_one_letter_code
_entity_poly.pdbx_strand_id
1 'polypeptide(L)'
;MPDICKYEGNQVLLVEGKSDCHSILALCKFFNLPQTFGIYQCGNDIGVLKRLNALIIQPATPISVGIVMDADAPDVAGRWIQIREKLKIINTHFQNHLIHMEQSLQDQMISQILAYG
;
A
#
# COMPACT_ATOMS: atom_id res chain seq x y z
N MET A 1 21.32 -10.71 -3.23
CA MET A 1 20.74 -9.82 -2.22
C MET A 1 19.25 -10.11 -2.14
N PRO A 2 18.67 -10.26 -0.94
CA PRO A 2 17.21 -10.40 -0.81
C PRO A 2 16.52 -9.17 -1.40
N ASP A 3 15.40 -9.38 -2.09
CA ASP A 3 14.58 -8.28 -2.63
C ASP A 3 13.90 -7.58 -1.45
N ILE A 4 14.38 -6.38 -1.12
CA ILE A 4 13.89 -5.57 0.01
C ILE A 4 12.40 -5.19 -0.15
N CYS A 5 11.85 -5.34 -1.36
CA CYS A 5 10.45 -5.10 -1.69
C CYS A 5 9.65 -6.41 -1.81
N LYS A 6 10.08 -7.51 -1.20
CA LYS A 6 9.34 -8.79 -1.14
C LYS A 6 9.13 -9.27 0.30
N TYR A 7 8.75 -8.36 1.18
CA TYR A 7 8.53 -8.67 2.59
C TYR A 7 7.27 -9.53 2.84
N GLU A 8 7.40 -10.60 3.62
CA GLU A 8 6.32 -11.55 3.94
C GLU A 8 6.03 -11.67 5.44
N GLY A 9 6.05 -10.56 6.17
CA GLY A 9 5.74 -10.53 7.61
C GLY A 9 4.38 -9.92 7.97
N ASN A 10 4.22 -9.59 9.26
CA ASN A 10 2.92 -9.28 9.86
C ASN A 10 2.38 -7.86 9.61
N GLN A 11 3.22 -6.92 9.21
CA GLN A 11 2.84 -5.54 8.91
C GLN A 11 3.40 -5.21 7.53
N VAL A 12 2.54 -5.24 6.52
CA VAL A 12 2.96 -5.20 5.11
C VAL A 12 2.30 -4.05 4.36
N LEU A 13 3.09 -3.33 3.58
CA LEU A 13 2.62 -2.32 2.64
C LEU A 13 2.72 -2.86 1.22
N LEU A 14 1.57 -3.06 0.57
CA LEU A 14 1.50 -3.46 -0.84
C LEU A 14 1.66 -2.24 -1.72
N VAL A 15 2.54 -2.32 -2.71
CA VAL A 15 2.78 -1.26 -3.69
C VAL A 15 2.74 -1.81 -5.10
N GLU A 16 2.38 -0.99 -6.09
CA GLU A 16 2.24 -1.44 -7.47
C GLU A 16 3.57 -1.95 -8.03
N GLY A 17 4.62 -1.13 -7.97
CA GLY A 17 5.89 -1.42 -8.63
C GLY A 17 7.13 -1.23 -7.75
N LYS A 18 8.27 -1.51 -8.37
CA LYS A 18 9.59 -1.27 -7.75
C LYS A 18 9.83 0.22 -7.51
N SER A 19 9.35 1.08 -8.41
CA SER A 19 9.47 2.54 -8.27
C SER A 19 8.80 3.02 -6.98
N ASP A 20 7.56 2.58 -6.71
CA ASP A 20 6.81 2.95 -5.51
C ASP A 20 7.51 2.48 -4.24
N CYS A 21 8.03 1.24 -4.25
CA CYS A 21 8.80 0.72 -3.13
C CYS A 21 10.02 1.62 -2.82
N HIS A 22 10.81 1.96 -3.82
CA HIS A 22 11.99 2.80 -3.62
C HIS A 22 11.64 4.23 -3.20
N SER A 23 10.56 4.80 -3.72
CA SER A 23 10.06 6.12 -3.32
C SER A 23 9.69 6.12 -1.83
N ILE A 24 8.95 5.12 -1.35
CA ILE A 24 8.57 5.03 0.06
C ILE A 24 9.81 4.84 0.94
N LEU A 25 10.73 3.95 0.56
CA LEU A 25 11.97 3.75 1.31
C LEU A 25 12.82 5.03 1.38
N ALA A 26 12.89 5.79 0.29
CA ALA A 26 13.59 7.07 0.25
C ALA A 26 12.94 8.11 1.19
N LEU A 27 11.60 8.18 1.21
CA LEU A 27 10.87 9.06 2.12
C LEU A 27 11.09 8.67 3.58
N CYS A 28 10.99 7.38 3.91
CA CYS A 28 11.28 6.89 5.26
C CYS A 28 12.69 7.28 5.69
N LYS A 29 13.68 7.15 4.80
CA LYS A 29 15.07 7.55 5.08
C LYS A 29 15.20 9.06 5.26
N PHE A 30 14.60 9.85 4.37
CA PHE A 30 14.70 11.31 4.39
C PHE A 30 14.10 11.92 5.66
N PHE A 31 12.93 11.42 6.07
CA PHE A 31 12.23 11.89 7.28
C PHE A 31 12.61 11.13 8.56
N ASN A 32 13.58 10.22 8.50
CA ASN A 32 14.00 9.37 9.62
C ASN A 32 12.82 8.63 10.29
N LEU A 33 11.89 8.12 9.49
CA LEU A 33 10.73 7.40 9.97
C LEU A 33 11.12 5.98 10.41
N PRO A 34 10.63 5.49 11.56
CA PRO A 34 10.85 4.11 11.97
C PRO A 34 10.16 3.16 10.99
N GLN A 35 10.92 2.23 10.42
CA GLN A 35 10.39 1.20 9.52
C GLN A 35 9.74 0.08 10.36
N THR A 36 8.50 0.30 10.77
CA THR A 36 7.68 -0.66 11.53
C THR A 36 6.89 -1.62 10.64
N PHE A 37 7.06 -1.52 9.33
CA PHE A 37 6.42 -2.37 8.31
C PHE A 37 7.44 -2.73 7.23
N GLY A 38 7.18 -3.80 6.49
CA GLY A 38 7.93 -4.12 5.27
C GLY A 38 7.08 -3.92 4.01
N ILE A 39 7.75 -3.77 2.87
CA ILE A 39 7.09 -3.47 1.59
C ILE A 39 7.05 -4.71 0.71
N TYR A 40 5.94 -4.91 0.02
CA TYR A 40 5.78 -5.92 -1.02
C TYR A 40 5.36 -5.27 -2.34
N GLN A 41 6.25 -5.23 -3.32
CA GLN A 41 5.92 -4.80 -4.68
C GLN A 41 5.19 -5.90 -5.46
N CYS A 42 4.12 -5.50 -6.13
CA CYS A 42 3.15 -6.41 -6.73
C CYS A 42 3.25 -6.53 -8.26
N GLY A 43 4.09 -5.73 -8.90
CA GLY A 43 4.29 -5.65 -10.34
C GLY A 43 3.31 -4.73 -11.08
N ASN A 44 2.05 -4.66 -10.62
CA ASN A 44 1.00 -3.77 -11.14
C ASN A 44 -0.20 -3.75 -10.17
N ASP A 45 -1.20 -2.95 -10.51
CA ASP A 45 -2.49 -2.82 -9.83
C ASP A 45 -3.22 -4.17 -9.64
N ILE A 46 -3.30 -4.98 -10.69
CA ILE A 46 -3.90 -6.33 -10.64
C ILE A 46 -3.16 -7.21 -9.63
N GLY A 47 -1.83 -7.10 -9.59
CA GLY A 47 -0.96 -7.80 -8.67
C GLY A 47 -1.22 -7.42 -7.22
N VAL A 48 -1.47 -6.13 -6.94
CA VAL A 48 -1.84 -5.66 -5.59
C VAL A 48 -3.13 -6.32 -5.14
N LEU A 49 -4.15 -6.30 -6.00
CA LEU A 49 -5.45 -6.90 -5.70
C LEU A 49 -5.40 -8.42 -5.53
N LYS A 50 -4.51 -9.11 -6.26
CA LYS A 50 -4.26 -10.55 -6.11
C LYS A 50 -3.53 -10.85 -4.80
N ARG A 51 -2.51 -10.07 -4.45
CA ARG A 51 -1.74 -10.26 -3.21
C ARG A 51 -2.60 -9.96 -1.99
N LEU A 52 -3.41 -8.90 -2.02
CA LEU A 52 -4.41 -8.62 -0.98
C LEU A 52 -5.30 -9.85 -0.76
N ASN A 53 -5.89 -10.40 -1.82
CA ASN A 53 -6.71 -11.62 -1.73
C ASN A 53 -5.96 -12.80 -1.11
N ALA A 54 -4.68 -13.00 -1.44
CA ALA A 54 -3.89 -14.07 -0.85
C ALA A 54 -3.67 -13.85 0.66
N LEU A 55 -3.32 -12.62 1.06
CA LEU A 55 -3.02 -12.28 2.45
C LEU A 55 -4.24 -12.37 3.37
N ILE A 56 -5.43 -12.06 2.87
CA ILE A 56 -6.66 -12.10 3.67
C ILE A 56 -7.30 -13.49 3.78
N ILE A 57 -6.89 -14.44 2.94
CA ILE A 57 -7.40 -15.83 2.96
C ILE A 57 -6.40 -16.76 3.67
N GLN A 58 -5.11 -16.41 3.72
CA GLN A 58 -4.10 -17.28 4.31
C GLN A 58 -4.32 -17.46 5.84
N PRO A 59 -4.07 -18.66 6.40
CA PRO A 59 -4.28 -18.94 7.83
C PRO A 59 -3.47 -18.03 8.77
N ALA A 60 -2.25 -17.66 8.36
CA ALA A 60 -1.39 -16.72 9.08
C ALA A 60 -1.56 -15.30 8.52
N THR A 61 -2.76 -14.75 8.68
CA THR A 61 -3.10 -13.41 8.16
C THR A 61 -2.19 -12.34 8.82
N PRO A 62 -1.63 -11.38 8.06
CA PRO A 62 -0.89 -10.27 8.64
C PRO A 62 -1.78 -9.45 9.60
N ILE A 63 -1.17 -8.88 10.63
CA ILE A 63 -1.84 -8.00 11.60
C ILE A 63 -2.34 -6.73 10.90
N SER A 64 -1.55 -6.17 9.99
CA SER A 64 -1.94 -5.02 9.19
C SER A 64 -1.46 -5.12 7.75
N VAL A 65 -2.33 -4.69 6.83
CA VAL A 65 -2.04 -4.58 5.39
C VAL A 65 -2.38 -3.15 4.96
N GLY A 66 -1.36 -2.42 4.51
CA GLY A 66 -1.52 -1.15 3.81
C GLY A 66 -1.44 -1.35 2.30
N ILE A 67 -2.02 -0.42 1.54
CA ILE A 67 -1.97 -0.42 0.07
C ILE A 67 -1.63 0.98 -0.42
N VAL A 68 -0.66 1.10 -1.31
CA VAL A 68 -0.36 2.30 -2.11
C VAL A 68 -0.53 1.94 -3.57
N MET A 69 -1.40 2.67 -4.26
CA MET A 69 -1.74 2.47 -5.66
C MET A 69 -1.94 3.82 -6.33
N ASP A 70 -1.67 3.88 -7.63
CA ASP A 70 -1.87 5.08 -8.42
C ASP A 70 -3.37 5.38 -8.55
N ALA A 71 -3.70 6.66 -8.39
CA ALA A 71 -5.05 7.19 -8.52
C ALA A 71 -5.32 7.56 -9.99
N ASP A 72 -5.17 6.60 -10.90
CA ASP A 72 -5.33 6.84 -12.32
C ASP A 72 -6.78 7.21 -12.67
N ALA A 73 -6.92 8.31 -13.41
CA ALA A 73 -8.17 8.65 -14.06
C ALA A 73 -8.48 7.67 -15.21
N PRO A 74 -9.77 7.41 -15.52
CA PRO A 74 -10.95 8.06 -14.95
C PRO A 74 -11.60 7.36 -13.75
N ASP A 75 -11.08 6.21 -13.28
CA ASP A 75 -11.86 5.31 -12.39
C ASP A 75 -11.26 5.07 -11.00
N VAL A 76 -10.83 6.14 -10.33
CA VAL A 76 -10.40 6.09 -8.92
C VAL A 76 -11.50 5.54 -8.01
N ALA A 77 -12.76 5.92 -8.28
CA ALA A 77 -13.91 5.46 -7.51
C ALA A 77 -14.16 3.95 -7.68
N GLY A 78 -14.06 3.42 -8.90
CA GLY A 78 -14.16 1.98 -9.16
C GLY A 78 -13.03 1.19 -8.52
N ARG A 79 -11.79 1.70 -8.56
CA ARG A 79 -10.65 1.10 -7.83
C ARG A 79 -10.94 0.97 -6.33
N TRP A 80 -11.49 2.03 -5.73
CA TRP A 80 -11.89 2.01 -4.32
C TRP A 80 -13.00 0.99 -4.03
N ILE A 81 -14.02 0.94 -4.89
CA ILE A 81 -15.10 -0.05 -4.77
C ILE A 81 -14.54 -1.47 -4.81
N GLN A 82 -13.65 -1.78 -5.76
CA GLN A 82 -13.04 -3.11 -5.87
C GLN A 82 -12.29 -3.54 -4.60
N ILE A 83 -11.55 -2.62 -3.97
CA ILE A 83 -10.86 -2.88 -2.70
C ILE A 83 -11.89 -3.15 -1.60
N ARG A 84 -12.94 -2.32 -1.48
CA ARG A 84 -13.98 -2.51 -0.45
C ARG A 84 -14.76 -3.81 -0.62
N GLU A 85 -15.11 -4.18 -1.85
CA GLU A 85 -15.85 -5.42 -2.11
C GLU A 85 -15.03 -6.66 -1.72
N LYS A 86 -13.71 -6.65 -1.94
CA LYS A 86 -12.83 -7.73 -1.45
C LYS A 86 -12.89 -7.88 0.06
N LEU A 87 -12.95 -6.78 0.81
CA LEU A 87 -13.01 -6.79 2.27
C LEU A 87 -14.37 -7.26 2.81
N LYS A 88 -15.47 -6.98 2.10
CA LYS A 88 -16.81 -7.46 2.49
C LYS A 88 -16.94 -8.98 2.50
N ILE A 89 -16.20 -9.67 1.62
CA ILE A 89 -16.19 -11.13 1.54
C ILE A 89 -15.65 -11.77 2.85
N ILE A 90 -14.87 -11.04 3.65
CA ILE A 90 -14.17 -11.54 4.84
C ILE A 90 -14.82 -11.05 6.15
N ASN A 91 -16.04 -10.49 6.06
CA ASN A 91 -16.68 -9.81 7.18
C ASN A 91 -17.07 -10.73 8.35
N THR A 92 -16.10 -11.03 9.22
CA THR A 92 -16.32 -11.27 10.66
C THR A 92 -15.25 -10.65 11.58
N HIS A 93 -14.11 -10.10 11.11
CA HIS A 93 -13.08 -9.59 12.04
C HIS A 93 -12.35 -8.28 11.71
N PHE A 94 -12.54 -7.66 10.53
CA PHE A 94 -11.81 -6.43 10.14
C PHE A 94 -12.61 -5.13 10.39
N GLN A 95 -13.19 -4.99 11.59
CA GLN A 95 -13.73 -3.71 12.04
C GLN A 95 -12.64 -2.98 12.85
N ASN A 96 -12.28 -1.77 12.40
CA ASN A 96 -11.61 -0.70 13.16
C ASN A 96 -10.10 -0.43 12.96
N HIS A 97 -9.53 -0.44 11.76
CA HIS A 97 -8.39 0.46 11.48
C HIS A 97 -8.45 1.04 10.06
N LEU A 98 -8.41 2.37 10.02
CA LEU A 98 -8.81 3.28 8.94
C LEU A 98 -8.20 2.99 7.57
N ILE A 99 -9.05 3.06 6.54
CA ILE A 99 -8.63 3.19 5.15
C ILE A 99 -8.84 4.65 4.74
N HIS A 100 -7.77 5.37 4.48
CA HIS A 100 -7.79 6.74 3.96
C HIS A 100 -7.09 6.76 2.60
N MET A 101 -7.79 7.29 1.59
CA MET A 101 -7.15 7.92 0.45
C MET A 101 -6.87 9.36 0.85
N GLU A 102 -5.62 9.79 0.79
CA GLU A 102 -5.29 11.20 0.90
C GLU A 102 -4.56 11.64 -0.37
N GLN A 103 -5.34 12.08 -1.37
CA GLN A 103 -4.82 12.90 -2.48
C GLN A 103 -4.01 14.11 -1.93
N SER A 104 -4.41 14.62 -0.76
CA SER A 104 -3.75 15.73 -0.06
C SER A 104 -2.28 15.45 0.29
N LEU A 105 -1.92 14.22 0.69
CA LEU A 105 -0.52 13.90 1.06
C LEU A 105 0.38 13.83 -0.17
N GLN A 106 -0.13 13.37 -1.30
CA GLN A 106 0.60 13.36 -2.57
C GLN A 106 0.84 14.78 -3.06
N ASP A 107 -0.17 15.65 -2.99
CA ASP A 107 -0.05 17.07 -3.36
C ASP A 107 0.90 17.83 -2.41
N GLN A 108 0.83 17.56 -1.11
CA GLN A 108 1.77 18.13 -0.12
C GLN A 108 3.21 17.64 -0.34
N MET A 109 3.41 16.37 -0.67
CA MET A 109 4.72 15.83 -0.99
C MET A 109 5.30 16.44 -2.27
N ILE A 110 4.50 16.55 -3.34
CA ILE A 110 4.92 17.19 -4.59
C ILE A 110 5.27 18.66 -4.34
N SER A 111 4.46 19.37 -3.55
CA SER A 111 4.74 20.76 -3.19
C SER A 111 6.03 20.92 -2.39
N GLN A 112 6.38 19.98 -1.50
CA GLN A 112 7.65 20.02 -0.77
C GLN A 112 8.85 19.71 -1.67
N ILE A 113 8.72 18.74 -2.58
CA ILE A 113 9.79 18.42 -3.55
C ILE A 113 10.09 19.61 -4.46
N LEU A 114 9.06 20.33 -4.91
CA LEU A 114 9.21 21.54 -5.74
C LEU A 114 9.71 22.77 -4.97
N ALA A 115 9.55 22.79 -3.64
CA ALA A 115 10.01 23.91 -2.81
C ALA A 115 11.50 23.83 -2.43
N TYR A 116 12.12 22.65 -2.59
CA TYR A 116 13.52 22.39 -2.19
C TYR A 116 14.42 21.87 -3.32
N GLY A 117 13.94 21.85 -4.57
CA GLY A 117 14.70 21.55 -5.77
C GLY A 117 14.79 22.76 -6.70
#